data_AF-A0A7K3ZL47-F1
#
_entry.id   AF-A0A7K3ZL47-F1
#
_cell.length_a   1.000
_cell.length_b   1.000
_cell.length_c   1.000
_cell.angle_alpha   90.00
_cell.angle_beta   90.00
_cell.angle_gamma   90.00
#
_symmetry.space_group_name_H-M   'P 1'
#
loop_
_entity.id
_entity.type
_entity.pdbx_description
1 polymer ?
#
loop_
_entity_poly.entity_id
_entity_poly.type
_entity_poly.pdbx_seq_one_letter_code
_entity_poly.pdbx_strand_id
1 'polypeptide(L)'
;CLGYLSAAEESDSLIPELFDILEHKRGAEFERAAVRMRSAGRSEDVPRLRRIYGQVEGGMRDSLRRALESIADRDETLRGKKDLILSVPVYPDREAFSSFLERSIDYLDVRYRGNVHPLRTVEKGTYNNVARALRVMRVRLYNEYDNLGIYGPEEKEGYDELAGLVVWASEDLRGKRTAEGGRGQKDRRCPRCGGPTVTYKGLISCPECGSCD
;
A
#
# COMPACT_ATOMS: atom_id res chain seq x y z
N CYS A 1 12.83 30.10 -27.54
CA CYS A 1 13.03 29.07 -26.51
C CYS A 1 13.42 29.64 -25.13
N LEU A 2 12.98 30.85 -24.76
CA LEU A 2 13.30 31.49 -23.46
C LEU A 2 12.27 31.20 -22.34
N GLY A 3 11.03 30.79 -22.68
CA GLY A 3 9.97 30.58 -21.69
C GLY A 3 9.99 29.24 -20.94
N TYR A 4 10.75 28.25 -21.40
CA TYR A 4 10.87 26.95 -20.71
C TYR A 4 11.86 26.98 -19.55
N LEU A 5 12.88 27.85 -19.60
CA LEU A 5 13.85 28.02 -18.52
C LEU A 5 13.25 28.83 -17.37
N SER A 6 12.48 29.89 -17.66
CA SER A 6 11.83 30.70 -16.63
C SER A 6 10.77 29.93 -15.82
N ALA A 7 10.02 29.03 -16.47
CA ALA A 7 9.03 28.19 -15.79
C ALA A 7 9.67 27.10 -14.92
N ALA A 8 10.86 26.61 -15.30
CA ALA A 8 11.62 25.68 -14.48
C ALA A 8 12.24 26.37 -13.25
N GLU A 9 12.79 27.58 -13.42
CA GLU A 9 13.37 28.39 -12.33
C GLU A 9 12.30 28.88 -11.32
N GLU A 10 11.10 29.26 -11.79
CA GLU A 10 9.97 29.57 -10.90
C GLU A 10 9.49 28.33 -10.13
N SER A 11 9.52 27.14 -10.74
CA SER A 11 9.11 25.90 -10.06
C SER A 11 10.12 25.45 -8.98
N ASP A 12 11.41 25.67 -9.19
CA ASP A 12 12.46 25.26 -8.25
C ASP A 12 12.48 26.13 -6.97
N SER A 13 12.03 27.39 -7.05
CA SER A 13 11.82 28.24 -5.88
C SER A 13 10.45 28.00 -5.22
N LEU A 14 9.43 27.68 -6.01
CA LEU A 14 8.05 27.46 -5.54
C LEU A 14 7.89 26.19 -4.69
N ILE A 15 8.49 25.07 -5.08
CA ILE A 15 8.30 23.78 -4.37
C ILE A 15 8.75 23.85 -2.90
N PRO A 16 9.94 24.38 -2.56
CA PRO A 16 10.35 24.57 -1.16
C PRO A 16 9.37 25.41 -0.34
N GLU A 17 8.84 26.51 -0.87
CA GLU A 17 7.85 27.35 -0.19
C GLU A 17 6.53 26.61 0.05
N LEU A 18 6.06 25.86 -0.95
CA LEU A 18 4.85 25.07 -0.80
C LEU A 18 5.03 23.99 0.28
N PHE A 19 6.21 23.38 0.36
CA PHE A 19 6.50 22.43 1.43
C PHE A 19 6.52 23.08 2.81
N ASP A 20 7.12 24.27 2.96
CA ASP A 20 7.09 24.99 4.23
C ASP A 20 5.66 25.25 4.72
N ILE A 21 4.76 25.64 3.80
CA ILE A 21 3.34 25.81 4.12
C ILE A 21 2.69 24.46 4.50
N LEU A 22 2.92 23.40 3.73
CA LEU A 22 2.32 22.09 3.98
C LEU A 22 2.79 21.48 5.31
N GLU A 23 4.02 21.73 5.72
CA GLU A 23 4.57 21.23 6.98
C GLU A 23 4.04 22.04 8.17
N HIS A 24 4.00 23.36 8.07
CA HIS A 24 3.81 24.24 9.23
C HIS A 24 2.44 24.95 9.32
N LYS A 25 1.64 24.99 8.25
CA LYS A 25 0.34 25.68 8.22
C LYS A 25 -0.83 24.69 8.14
N ARG A 26 -2.03 25.16 8.47
CA ARG A 26 -3.28 24.36 8.45
C ARG A 26 -4.43 25.17 7.85
N GLY A 27 -5.52 24.50 7.48
CA GLY A 27 -6.72 25.15 6.93
C GLY A 27 -6.51 25.67 5.50
N ALA A 28 -7.09 26.82 5.16
CA ALA A 28 -7.18 27.31 3.78
C ALA A 28 -5.80 27.56 3.11
N GLU A 29 -4.78 27.94 3.88
CA GLU A 29 -3.41 28.09 3.35
C GLU A 29 -2.82 26.75 2.91
N PHE A 30 -2.98 25.72 3.75
CA PHE A 30 -2.58 24.35 3.44
C PHE A 30 -3.30 23.84 2.19
N GLU A 31 -4.62 24.03 2.12
CA GLU A 31 -5.42 23.56 0.98
C GLU A 31 -4.97 24.24 -0.33
N ARG A 32 -4.71 25.55 -0.31
CA ARG A 32 -4.18 26.27 -1.48
C ARG A 32 -2.80 25.75 -1.89
N ALA A 33 -1.92 25.48 -0.93
CA ALA A 33 -0.60 24.92 -1.21
C ALA A 33 -0.70 23.50 -1.80
N ALA A 34 -1.57 22.64 -1.25
CA ALA A 34 -1.83 21.31 -1.78
C ALA A 34 -2.39 21.36 -3.21
N VAL A 35 -3.29 22.30 -3.51
CA VAL A 35 -3.82 22.51 -4.87
C VAL A 35 -2.71 22.94 -5.83
N ARG A 36 -1.83 23.87 -5.43
CA ARG A 36 -0.67 24.25 -6.27
C ARG A 36 0.30 23.08 -6.47
N MET A 37 0.45 22.23 -5.46
CA MET A 37 1.30 21.05 -5.56
C MET A 37 0.80 20.03 -6.60
N ARG A 38 -0.50 20.03 -6.93
CA ARG A 38 -1.06 19.17 -8.00
C ARG A 38 -0.42 19.42 -9.36
N SER A 39 -0.03 20.67 -9.65
CA SER A 39 0.59 21.09 -10.91
C SER A 39 2.10 21.22 -10.81
N ALA A 40 2.64 21.65 -9.66
CA ALA A 40 4.07 21.87 -9.50
C ALA A 40 4.85 20.61 -9.12
N GLY A 41 4.26 19.72 -8.31
CA GLY A 41 4.99 18.59 -7.72
C GLY A 41 5.49 17.57 -8.75
N ARG A 42 6.65 16.98 -8.44
CA ARG A 42 7.40 16.01 -9.24
C ARG A 42 7.44 14.64 -8.54
N SER A 43 7.96 13.62 -9.21
CA SER A 43 8.07 12.27 -8.64
C SER A 43 9.00 12.20 -7.43
N GLU A 44 10.06 13.00 -7.43
CA GLU A 44 11.00 13.17 -6.30
C GLU A 44 10.34 13.76 -5.04
N ASP A 45 9.22 14.47 -5.17
CA ASP A 45 8.51 15.11 -4.06
C ASP A 45 7.57 14.13 -3.32
N VAL A 46 7.24 13.00 -3.96
CA VAL A 46 6.27 12.03 -3.44
C VAL A 46 6.62 11.54 -2.04
N PRO A 47 7.88 11.16 -1.70
CA PRO A 47 8.22 10.73 -0.35
C PRO A 47 7.93 11.81 0.70
N ARG A 48 8.30 13.08 0.44
CA ARG A 48 8.07 14.18 1.39
C ARG A 48 6.57 14.48 1.54
N LEU A 49 5.82 14.51 0.44
CA LEU A 49 4.36 14.68 0.48
C LEU A 49 3.65 13.54 1.21
N ARG A 50 4.12 12.30 1.03
CA ARG A 50 3.59 11.16 1.77
C ARG A 50 3.78 11.32 3.27
N ARG A 51 4.96 11.76 3.74
CA ARG A 51 5.17 12.02 5.17
C ARG A 51 4.13 12.99 5.75
N ILE A 52 3.86 14.09 5.06
CA ILE A 52 2.83 15.07 5.49
C ILE A 52 1.42 14.44 5.42
N TYR A 53 1.15 13.66 4.37
CA TYR A 53 -0.12 12.95 4.19
C TYR A 53 -0.45 12.00 5.34
N GLY A 54 0.56 11.35 5.95
CA GLY A 54 0.41 10.54 7.15
C GLY A 54 0.13 11.33 8.43
N GLN A 55 0.46 12.62 8.48
CA GLN A 55 0.33 13.48 9.65
C GLN A 55 -0.95 14.31 9.70
N VAL A 56 -1.68 14.40 8.58
CA VAL A 56 -2.90 15.21 8.47
C VAL A 56 -4.15 14.33 8.32
N GLU A 57 -5.31 14.88 8.67
CA GLU A 57 -6.60 14.20 8.62
C GLU A 57 -7.67 15.05 7.89
N GLY A 58 -8.82 14.45 7.60
CA GLY A 58 -9.97 15.14 7.00
C GLY A 58 -9.67 15.81 5.66
N GLY A 59 -10.21 17.02 5.44
CA GLY A 59 -10.09 17.74 4.17
C GLY A 59 -8.65 18.06 3.74
N MET A 60 -7.71 18.18 4.71
CA MET A 60 -6.29 18.33 4.40
C MET A 60 -5.70 17.05 3.81
N ARG A 61 -6.07 15.89 4.37
CA ARG A 61 -5.67 14.57 3.83
C ARG A 61 -6.21 14.39 2.41
N ASP A 62 -7.47 14.74 2.18
CA ASP A 62 -8.08 14.65 0.84
C ASP A 62 -7.40 15.57 -0.18
N SER A 63 -6.98 16.75 0.25
CA SER A 63 -6.26 17.71 -0.60
C SER A 63 -4.88 17.17 -1.01
N LEU A 64 -4.12 16.62 -0.07
CA LEU A 64 -2.84 15.96 -0.37
C LEU A 64 -3.01 14.70 -1.20
N ARG A 65 -4.07 13.91 -0.95
CA ARG A 65 -4.39 12.74 -1.77
C ARG A 65 -4.55 13.12 -3.24
N ARG A 66 -5.29 14.20 -3.53
CA ARG A 66 -5.47 14.71 -4.92
C ARG A 66 -4.18 15.24 -5.53
N ALA A 67 -3.28 15.81 -4.72
CA ALA A 67 -1.95 16.22 -5.16
C ALA A 67 -1.09 15.02 -5.56
N LEU A 68 -0.96 14.04 -4.68
CA LEU A 68 -0.27 12.77 -4.94
C LEU A 68 -0.85 12.05 -6.16
N GLU A 69 -2.19 12.06 -6.30
CA GLU A 69 -2.88 11.47 -7.44
C GLU A 69 -2.47 12.13 -8.76
N SER A 70 -2.49 13.47 -8.79
CA SER A 70 -2.09 14.27 -9.95
C SER A 70 -0.64 14.07 -10.34
N ILE A 71 0.26 13.92 -9.36
CA ILE A 71 1.68 13.63 -9.61
C ILE A 71 1.82 12.23 -10.21
N ALA A 72 1.18 11.22 -9.62
CA ALA A 72 1.24 9.84 -10.09
C ALA A 72 0.63 9.62 -11.48
N ASP A 73 -0.40 10.40 -11.86
CA ASP A 73 -1.02 10.30 -13.18
C ASP A 73 -0.18 10.92 -14.31
N ARG A 74 0.61 11.96 -13.98
CA ARG A 74 1.48 12.67 -14.92
C ARG A 74 2.80 11.95 -15.16
N ASP A 75 3.31 11.22 -14.17
CA ASP A 75 4.57 10.46 -14.29
C ASP A 75 4.30 8.98 -14.59
N GLU A 76 4.74 8.53 -15.77
CA GLU A 76 4.55 7.15 -16.22
C GLU A 76 5.21 6.11 -15.30
N THR A 77 6.32 6.47 -14.66
CA THR A 77 7.04 5.59 -13.73
C THR A 77 6.26 5.32 -12.44
N LEU A 78 5.33 6.22 -12.09
CA LEU A 78 4.53 6.16 -10.87
C LEU A 78 3.14 5.55 -11.08
N ARG A 79 2.63 5.52 -12.32
CA ARG A 79 1.28 5.02 -12.63
C ARG A 79 1.03 3.62 -12.08
N GLY A 80 2.00 2.72 -12.22
CA GLY A 80 1.93 1.34 -11.71
C GLY A 80 1.97 1.21 -10.18
N LYS A 81 2.33 2.29 -9.48
CA LYS A 81 2.45 2.37 -8.01
C LYS A 81 1.42 3.32 -7.39
N LYS A 82 0.47 3.83 -8.17
CA LYS A 82 -0.51 4.83 -7.71
C LYS A 82 -1.26 4.39 -6.46
N ASP A 83 -1.65 3.12 -6.38
CA ASP A 83 -2.35 2.59 -5.19
C ASP A 83 -1.45 2.55 -3.94
N LEU A 84 -0.15 2.33 -4.12
CA LEU A 84 0.84 2.41 -3.06
C LEU A 84 1.07 3.86 -2.65
N ILE A 85 1.26 4.78 -3.60
CA ILE A 85 1.50 6.20 -3.31
C ILE A 85 0.34 6.83 -2.54
N LEU A 86 -0.89 6.38 -2.78
CA LEU A 86 -2.09 6.87 -2.11
C LEU A 86 -2.41 6.13 -0.80
N SER A 87 -1.71 5.05 -0.46
CA SER A 87 -1.86 4.42 0.85
C SER A 87 -1.36 5.34 1.95
N VAL A 88 -2.11 5.45 3.03
CA VAL A 88 -1.74 6.29 4.17
C VAL A 88 -0.51 5.68 4.84
N PRO A 89 0.59 6.44 5.04
CA PRO A 89 1.76 5.96 5.78
C PRO A 89 1.37 5.53 7.19
N VAL A 90 2.12 4.58 7.74
CA VAL A 90 1.91 4.07 9.09
C VAL A 90 2.97 4.63 10.01
N TYR A 91 2.58 4.99 11.24
CA TYR A 91 3.55 5.32 12.27
C TYR A 91 4.39 4.09 12.61
N PRO A 92 5.67 4.28 12.98
CA PRO A 92 6.53 3.17 13.38
C PRO A 92 5.92 2.41 14.56
N ASP A 93 5.70 1.11 14.38
CA ASP A 93 5.23 0.19 15.41
C ASP A 93 5.86 -1.17 15.15
N ARG A 94 6.95 -1.44 15.87
CA ARG A 94 7.77 -2.64 15.68
C ARG A 94 6.96 -3.90 15.96
N GLU A 95 6.22 -3.96 17.06
CA GLU A 95 5.50 -5.18 17.47
C GLU A 95 4.38 -5.54 16.47
N ALA A 96 3.62 -4.53 16.04
CA ALA A 96 2.60 -4.72 15.02
C ALA A 96 3.20 -5.17 13.68
N PHE A 97 4.36 -4.61 13.32
CA PHE A 97 5.05 -4.98 12.09
C PHE A 97 5.62 -6.40 12.15
N SER A 98 6.31 -6.80 13.23
CA SER A 98 6.83 -8.16 13.40
C SER A 98 5.70 -9.20 13.40
N SER A 99 4.59 -8.92 14.08
CA SER A 99 3.38 -9.76 14.05
C SER A 99 2.75 -9.85 12.66
N PHE A 100 2.85 -8.79 11.85
CA PHE A 100 2.39 -8.79 10.47
C PHE A 100 3.32 -9.63 9.58
N LEU A 101 4.64 -9.53 9.74
CA LEU A 101 5.63 -10.30 9.01
C LEU A 101 5.41 -11.81 9.23
N GLU A 102 5.37 -12.25 10.48
CA GLU A 102 5.20 -13.67 10.84
C GLU A 102 3.95 -14.28 10.18
N ARG A 103 2.79 -13.63 10.32
CA ARG A 103 1.53 -14.10 9.75
C ARG A 103 1.52 -14.09 8.22
N SER A 104 2.16 -13.10 7.61
CA SER A 104 2.19 -12.96 6.15
C SER A 104 3.13 -13.96 5.51
N ILE A 105 4.28 -14.22 6.15
CA ILE A 105 5.24 -15.25 5.74
C ILE A 105 4.59 -16.63 5.88
N ASP A 106 3.97 -16.98 7.01
CA ASP A 106 3.24 -18.26 7.17
C ASP A 106 2.18 -18.43 6.07
N TYR A 107 1.41 -17.37 5.79
CA TYR A 107 0.39 -17.41 4.76
C TYR A 107 0.97 -17.75 3.37
N LEU A 108 2.10 -17.14 2.97
CA LEU A 108 2.67 -17.38 1.65
C LEU A 108 3.52 -18.65 1.59
N ASP A 109 4.41 -18.84 2.55
CA ASP A 109 5.40 -19.91 2.52
C ASP A 109 4.81 -21.28 2.90
N VAL A 110 3.78 -21.31 3.74
CA VAL A 110 3.10 -22.55 4.14
C VAL A 110 1.79 -22.70 3.37
N ARG A 111 0.87 -21.76 3.51
CA ARG A 111 -0.52 -21.96 3.04
C ARG A 111 -0.64 -21.85 1.53
N TYR A 112 -0.12 -20.77 0.95
CA TYR A 112 -0.16 -20.55 -0.49
C TYR A 112 0.68 -21.62 -1.20
N ARG A 113 1.90 -21.87 -0.72
CA ARG A 113 2.81 -22.90 -1.26
C ARG A 113 2.19 -24.31 -1.23
N GLY A 114 1.50 -24.68 -0.16
CA GLY A 114 0.89 -26.01 -0.03
C GLY A 114 -0.41 -26.19 -0.81
N ASN A 115 -1.24 -25.15 -0.90
CA ASN A 115 -2.64 -25.31 -1.34
C ASN A 115 -2.97 -24.66 -2.69
N VAL A 116 -2.26 -23.58 -3.07
CA VAL A 116 -2.58 -22.80 -4.26
C VAL A 116 -1.50 -22.96 -5.32
N HIS A 117 -0.23 -22.90 -4.91
CA HIS A 117 0.91 -23.01 -5.81
C HIS A 117 0.92 -24.29 -6.67
N PRO A 118 0.57 -25.50 -6.17
CA PRO A 118 0.57 -26.71 -7.00
C PRO A 118 -0.53 -26.74 -8.06
N LEU A 119 -1.57 -25.91 -7.91
CA LEU A 119 -2.74 -25.93 -8.79
C LEU A 119 -2.46 -25.12 -10.06
N ARG A 120 -2.90 -25.62 -11.23
CA ARG A 120 -2.89 -24.82 -12.49
C ARG A 120 -4.16 -23.98 -12.66
N THR A 121 -5.26 -24.46 -12.09
CA THR A 121 -6.56 -23.79 -12.12
C THR A 121 -7.05 -23.64 -10.69
N VAL A 122 -7.53 -22.45 -10.34
CA VAL A 122 -8.04 -22.11 -9.01
C VAL A 122 -9.45 -21.56 -9.13
N GLU A 123 -10.26 -21.71 -8.09
CA GLU A 123 -11.57 -21.08 -8.04
C GLU A 123 -11.44 -19.54 -8.05
N LYS A 124 -12.37 -18.85 -8.71
CA LYS A 124 -12.39 -17.38 -8.78
C LYS A 124 -12.39 -16.72 -7.39
N GLY A 125 -13.11 -17.30 -6.43
CA GLY A 125 -13.12 -16.81 -5.04
C GLY A 125 -11.73 -16.85 -4.41
N THR A 126 -11.07 -18.02 -4.49
CA THR A 126 -9.69 -18.21 -4.00
C THR A 126 -8.71 -17.26 -4.69
N TYR A 127 -8.77 -17.15 -6.02
CA TYR A 127 -7.92 -16.22 -6.77
C TYR A 127 -8.04 -14.79 -6.24
N ASN A 128 -9.28 -14.29 -6.12
CA ASN A 128 -9.54 -12.94 -5.67
C ASN A 128 -9.10 -12.71 -4.21
N ASN A 129 -9.28 -13.72 -3.35
CA ASN A 129 -8.84 -13.65 -1.95
C ASN A 129 -7.32 -13.57 -1.84
N VAL A 130 -6.58 -14.41 -2.59
CA VAL A 130 -5.12 -14.34 -2.62
C VAL A 130 -4.66 -13.01 -3.21
N ALA A 131 -5.22 -12.57 -4.33
CA ALA A 131 -4.86 -11.30 -4.96
C ALA A 131 -5.06 -10.12 -4.00
N ARG A 132 -6.13 -10.15 -3.21
CA ARG A 132 -6.38 -9.15 -2.16
C ARG A 132 -5.33 -9.23 -1.05
N ALA A 133 -5.03 -10.41 -0.54
CA ALA A 133 -4.02 -10.60 0.50
C ALA A 133 -2.64 -10.08 0.05
N LEU A 134 -2.21 -10.44 -1.16
CA LEU A 134 -0.96 -9.94 -1.76
C LEU A 134 -0.95 -8.41 -1.88
N ARG A 135 -2.09 -7.80 -2.26
CA ARG A 135 -2.20 -6.34 -2.32
C ARG A 135 -2.04 -5.70 -0.95
N VAL A 136 -2.69 -6.26 0.08
CA VAL A 136 -2.54 -5.78 1.48
C VAL A 136 -1.10 -5.87 1.93
N MET A 137 -0.44 -7.00 1.67
CA MET A 137 0.97 -7.19 2.03
C MET A 137 1.88 -6.18 1.34
N ARG A 138 1.69 -5.99 0.02
CA ARG A 138 2.44 -5.00 -0.76
C ARG A 138 2.27 -3.57 -0.25
N VAL A 139 1.04 -3.19 0.11
CA VAL A 139 0.75 -1.87 0.69
C VAL A 139 1.41 -1.72 2.06
N ARG A 140 1.35 -2.74 2.92
CA ARG A 140 1.97 -2.67 4.24
C ARG A 140 3.48 -2.58 4.14
N LEU A 141 4.13 -3.40 3.31
CA LEU A 141 5.57 -3.31 3.04
C LEU A 141 5.95 -1.90 2.55
N TYR A 142 5.23 -1.38 1.55
CA TYR A 142 5.52 -0.03 1.04
C TYR A 142 5.42 1.06 2.10
N ASN A 143 4.46 0.97 3.01
CA ASN A 143 4.30 1.92 4.09
C ASN A 143 5.35 1.78 5.21
N GLU A 144 5.94 0.59 5.38
CA GLU A 144 6.92 0.30 6.44
C GLU A 144 8.37 0.51 6.01
N TYR A 145 8.61 0.62 4.70
CA TYR A 145 9.96 0.79 4.14
C TYR A 145 10.73 1.94 4.81
N ASP A 146 10.08 3.09 5.00
CA ASP A 146 10.69 4.26 5.64
C ASP A 146 10.96 4.06 7.14
N ASN A 147 10.27 3.10 7.77
CA ASN A 147 10.41 2.77 9.19
C ASN A 147 11.49 1.72 9.45
N LEU A 148 11.98 1.00 8.43
CA LEU A 148 12.98 -0.05 8.59
C LEU A 148 14.29 0.44 9.22
N GLY A 149 14.66 1.70 9.00
CA GLY A 149 15.83 2.31 9.64
C GLY A 149 15.67 2.55 11.15
N ILE A 150 14.43 2.50 11.66
CA ILE A 150 14.08 2.62 13.08
C ILE A 150 13.99 1.24 13.74
N TYR A 151 13.62 0.22 12.96
CA TYR A 151 13.50 -1.15 13.43
C TYR A 151 14.84 -1.88 13.51
N GLY A 152 14.84 -3.10 14.07
CA GLY A 152 16.01 -3.94 14.20
C GLY A 152 16.35 -4.73 12.93
N PRO A 153 17.48 -5.45 12.92
CA PRO A 153 17.87 -6.29 11.80
C PRO A 153 16.85 -7.40 11.49
N GLU A 154 16.18 -7.94 12.52
CA GLU A 154 15.16 -8.99 12.39
C GLU A 154 13.98 -8.53 11.51
N GLU A 155 13.47 -7.31 11.74
CA GLU A 155 12.37 -6.78 10.93
C GLU A 155 12.78 -6.50 9.49
N LYS A 156 14.05 -6.13 9.27
CA LYS A 156 14.58 -5.94 7.92
C LYS A 156 14.71 -7.27 7.17
N GLU A 157 15.22 -8.30 7.83
CA GLU A 157 15.31 -9.65 7.25
C GLU A 157 13.91 -10.19 6.90
N GLY A 158 12.95 -10.08 7.82
CA GLY A 158 11.57 -10.49 7.56
C GLY A 158 10.88 -9.64 6.48
N TYR A 159 11.20 -8.34 6.39
CA TYR A 159 10.74 -7.49 5.29
C TYR A 159 11.24 -8.01 3.94
N ASP A 160 12.54 -8.28 3.82
CA ASP A 160 13.17 -8.73 2.59
C ASP A 160 12.63 -10.11 2.16
N GLU A 161 12.44 -11.02 3.13
CA GLU A 161 11.81 -12.31 2.91
C GLU A 161 10.37 -12.18 2.40
N LEU A 162 9.53 -11.41 3.09
CA LEU A 162 8.14 -11.22 2.70
C LEU A 162 8.03 -10.52 1.34
N ALA A 163 8.90 -9.55 1.06
CA ALA A 163 8.94 -8.88 -0.25
C ALA A 163 9.23 -9.89 -1.38
N GLY A 164 10.18 -10.80 -1.17
CA GLY A 164 10.47 -11.90 -2.10
C GLY A 164 9.28 -12.83 -2.30
N LEU A 165 8.63 -13.25 -1.21
CA LEU A 165 7.44 -14.12 -1.26
C LEU A 165 6.27 -13.45 -1.98
N VAL A 166 6.03 -12.17 -1.77
CA VAL A 166 4.96 -11.41 -2.44
C VAL A 166 5.20 -11.36 -3.95
N VAL A 167 6.44 -11.14 -4.39
CA VAL A 167 6.79 -11.16 -5.83
C VAL A 167 6.52 -12.55 -6.41
N TRP A 168 7.09 -13.59 -5.79
CA TRP A 168 6.93 -14.98 -6.23
C TRP A 168 5.45 -15.40 -6.32
N ALA A 169 4.66 -15.17 -5.27
CA ALA A 169 3.27 -15.56 -5.24
C ALA A 169 2.43 -14.73 -6.23
N SER A 170 2.78 -13.47 -6.47
CA SER A 170 2.10 -12.63 -7.48
C SER A 170 2.34 -13.13 -8.91
N GLU A 171 3.56 -13.58 -9.21
CA GLU A 171 3.92 -14.15 -10.51
C GLU A 171 3.22 -15.50 -10.72
N ASP A 172 3.28 -16.38 -9.73
CA ASP A 172 2.58 -17.68 -9.79
C ASP A 172 1.07 -17.51 -9.92
N LEU A 173 0.46 -16.62 -9.14
CA LEU A 173 -0.98 -16.36 -9.18
C LEU A 173 -1.42 -15.86 -10.55
N ARG A 174 -0.65 -14.96 -11.18
CA ARG A 174 -0.92 -14.43 -12.53
C ARG A 174 -0.90 -15.52 -13.60
N GLY A 175 -0.12 -16.58 -13.39
CA GLY A 175 -0.08 -17.75 -14.27
C GLY A 175 -1.26 -18.71 -14.10
N LYS A 176 -2.08 -18.58 -13.04
CA LYS A 176 -3.21 -19.49 -12.79
C LYS A 176 -4.40 -19.18 -13.69
N ARG A 177 -5.11 -20.23 -14.11
CA ARG A 177 -6.44 -20.10 -14.72
C ARG A 177 -7.50 -20.00 -13.64
N THR A 178 -8.56 -19.22 -13.87
CA THR A 178 -9.72 -19.18 -12.97
C THR A 178 -10.82 -20.08 -13.52
N ALA A 179 -11.32 -21.01 -12.70
CA ALA A 179 -12.56 -21.70 -12.98
C ALA A 179 -13.74 -20.84 -12.50
N GLU A 180 -14.77 -20.71 -13.32
CA GLU A 180 -16.07 -20.20 -12.85
C GLU A 180 -16.66 -21.24 -11.88
N GLY A 181 -16.45 -21.02 -10.59
CA GLY A 181 -16.91 -21.90 -9.53
C GLY A 181 -18.42 -21.82 -9.35
N GLY A 182 -19.07 -22.97 -9.46
CA GLY A 182 -20.49 -23.16 -9.16
C GLY A 182 -20.87 -22.84 -7.72
N ARG A 183 -22.18 -22.63 -7.55
CA ARG A 183 -22.92 -22.33 -6.32
C ARG A 183 -22.44 -23.18 -5.12
N GLY A 184 -22.17 -22.57 -3.96
CA GLY A 184 -22.28 -23.35 -2.71
C GLY A 184 -21.67 -22.84 -1.40
N GLN A 185 -20.57 -22.08 -1.36
CA GLN A 185 -20.00 -21.67 -0.08
C GLN A 185 -20.57 -20.32 0.38
N LYS A 186 -21.35 -20.34 1.48
CA LYS A 186 -21.80 -19.13 2.17
C LYS A 186 -20.57 -18.33 2.62
N ASP A 187 -20.38 -17.16 2.01
CA ASP A 187 -19.39 -16.14 2.41
C ASP A 187 -19.53 -15.81 3.91
N ARG A 188 -18.72 -16.44 4.75
CA ARG A 188 -18.58 -16.03 6.15
C ARG A 188 -17.63 -14.84 6.19
N ARG A 189 -18.17 -13.68 6.55
CA ARG A 189 -17.41 -12.44 6.75
C ARG A 189 -16.95 -12.33 8.21
N CYS A 190 -15.82 -11.66 8.40
CA CYS A 190 -15.22 -11.40 9.68
C CYS A 190 -16.14 -10.47 10.47
N PRO A 191 -16.47 -10.79 11.74
CA PRO A 191 -17.31 -9.93 12.56
C PRO A 191 -16.64 -8.59 12.91
N ARG A 192 -15.30 -8.52 12.88
CA ARG A 192 -14.53 -7.34 13.27
C ARG A 192 -14.32 -6.33 12.14
N CYS A 193 -14.02 -6.79 10.93
CA CYS A 193 -13.74 -5.89 9.78
C CYS A 193 -14.65 -6.10 8.57
N GLY A 194 -15.52 -7.12 8.59
CA GLY A 194 -16.38 -7.45 7.45
C GLY A 194 -15.66 -8.08 6.25
N GLY A 195 -14.34 -8.28 6.33
CA GLY A 195 -13.54 -8.98 5.33
C GLY A 195 -13.84 -10.49 5.26
N PRO A 196 -13.52 -11.20 4.17
CA PRO A 196 -13.78 -12.64 4.06
C PRO A 196 -12.94 -13.44 5.06
N THR A 197 -13.53 -14.50 5.63
CA THR A 197 -12.84 -15.40 6.57
C THR A 197 -12.38 -16.68 5.90
N VAL A 198 -11.32 -17.28 6.45
CA VAL A 198 -10.73 -18.55 6.00
C VAL A 198 -10.76 -19.54 7.16
N THR A 199 -11.27 -20.76 6.94
CA THR A 199 -11.35 -21.81 7.97
C THR A 199 -10.16 -22.77 7.87
N TYR A 200 -9.47 -23.05 8.98
CA TYR A 200 -8.31 -23.94 9.06
C TYR A 200 -8.28 -24.70 10.40
N LYS A 201 -8.12 -26.03 10.39
CA LYS A 201 -8.14 -26.89 11.60
C LYS A 201 -9.34 -26.64 12.54
N GLY A 202 -10.48 -26.21 11.99
CA GLY A 202 -11.68 -25.84 12.77
C GLY A 202 -11.71 -24.40 13.29
N LEU A 203 -10.64 -23.61 13.08
CA LEU A 203 -10.54 -22.20 13.48
C LEU A 203 -10.78 -21.26 12.29
N ILE A 204 -11.43 -20.13 12.54
CA ILE A 204 -11.76 -19.12 11.54
C ILE A 204 -10.77 -17.95 11.67
N SER A 205 -10.03 -17.65 10.60
CA SER A 205 -9.05 -16.55 10.57
C SER A 205 -9.44 -15.48 9.54
N CYS A 206 -9.09 -14.23 9.85
CA CYS A 206 -9.32 -13.07 8.99
C CYS A 206 -7.98 -12.51 8.53
N PRO A 207 -7.69 -12.51 7.23
CA PRO A 207 -6.44 -11.96 6.71
C PRO A 207 -6.26 -10.46 7.02
N GLU A 208 -7.36 -9.74 7.21
CA GLU A 208 -7.36 -8.31 7.49
C GLU A 208 -7.11 -7.99 8.97
N CYS A 209 -7.23 -8.97 9.88
CA CYS A 209 -7.28 -8.71 11.31
C CYS A 209 -6.65 -9.80 12.22
N GLY A 210 -6.11 -10.88 11.64
CA GLY A 210 -5.37 -11.93 12.35
C GLY A 210 -6.23 -13.13 12.74
N SER A 211 -7.00 -13.01 13.83
CA SER A 211 -7.95 -14.02 14.30
C SER A 211 -9.36 -13.44 14.34
N CYS A 212 -10.36 -14.31 14.12
CA CYS A 212 -11.77 -14.02 14.36
C CYS A 212 -12.24 -14.90 15.51
N ASP A 213 -11.76 -14.60 16.72
CA ASP A 213 -12.50 -14.93 17.93
C ASP A 213 -13.39 -13.75 18.30
#